data_AF-A0AAV6BC52-F1
#
_entry.id   AF-A0AAV6BC52-F1
#
_cell.length_a   1.000
_cell.length_b   1.000
_cell.length_c   1.000
_cell.angle_alpha   90.00
_cell.angle_beta   90.00
_cell.angle_gamma   90.00
#
_symmetry.space_group_name_H-M   'P 1'
#
loop_
_entity.id
_entity.type
_entity.pdbx_description
1 polymer ?
#
loop_
_entity_poly.entity_id
_entity_poly.type
_entity_poly.pdbx_seq_one_letter_code
_entity_poly.pdbx_strand_id
1 'polypeptide(L)'
;MKKRPASKSRTRQAAGRQLVILTGLSGSGKSTVLKAFEDMGYYCVDNLPVELIPIFAELHAAGEGDFARAALLVDAREGQQLEKLPGLLRHLRQEHPIILVFIEAHEDALLRRYSETRRPHPLGRAFSVRENLEHERALMEPIRKLADVVIDTSQFNVHELRHFVGERFRSESKRPLLVSLVSFGYKYGVPTDADLMF
;
A
#
# COMPACT_ATOMS: atom_id res chain seq x y z
N MET A 1 -13.85 -48.52 -15.57
CA MET A 1 -14.42 -47.22 -15.98
C MET A 1 -14.79 -46.40 -14.75
N LYS A 2 -14.19 -45.20 -14.63
CA LYS A 2 -14.56 -43.97 -13.90
C LYS A 2 -15.43 -44.05 -12.63
N LYS A 3 -14.88 -43.49 -11.55
CA LYS A 3 -15.48 -42.35 -10.80
C LYS A 3 -14.44 -41.77 -9.80
N ARG A 4 -13.83 -40.62 -10.12
CA ARG A 4 -13.19 -39.73 -9.13
C ARG A 4 -14.21 -38.62 -8.82
N PRO A 5 -14.49 -38.28 -7.55
CA PRO A 5 -15.48 -37.27 -7.22
C PRO A 5 -14.95 -35.85 -7.40
N ALA A 6 -15.91 -34.94 -7.50
CA ALA A 6 -15.83 -33.58 -8.01
C ALA A 6 -14.98 -32.60 -7.18
N SER A 7 -14.34 -31.67 -7.88
CA SER A 7 -13.69 -30.49 -7.30
C SER A 7 -14.76 -29.51 -6.77
N LYS A 8 -14.91 -29.43 -5.45
CA LYS A 8 -15.79 -28.46 -4.77
C LYS A 8 -14.99 -27.69 -3.71
N SER A 9 -13.97 -26.92 -4.10
CA SER A 9 -13.24 -26.05 -3.16
C SER A 9 -12.86 -24.67 -3.69
N ARG A 10 -13.22 -24.29 -4.92
CA ARG A 10 -12.69 -23.06 -5.56
C ARG A 10 -13.35 -21.74 -5.12
N THR A 11 -14.45 -21.74 -4.36
CA THR A 11 -15.26 -20.52 -4.16
C THR A 11 -15.22 -19.93 -2.74
N ARG A 12 -14.43 -20.49 -1.81
CA ARG A 12 -14.36 -19.96 -0.42
C ARG A 12 -13.03 -19.27 -0.05
N GLN A 13 -12.01 -19.30 -0.92
CA GLN A 13 -10.63 -18.95 -0.53
C GLN A 13 -10.24 -17.47 -0.78
N ALA A 14 -11.10 -16.68 -1.44
CA ALA A 14 -10.81 -15.27 -1.75
C ALA A 14 -11.09 -14.29 -0.59
N ALA A 15 -11.90 -14.68 0.40
CA ALA A 15 -12.42 -13.76 1.42
C ALA A 15 -11.43 -13.35 2.54
N GLY A 16 -10.15 -13.71 2.41
CA GLY A 16 -9.14 -13.39 3.43
C GLY A 16 -7.73 -13.18 2.88
N ARG A 17 -7.58 -13.04 1.56
CA ARG A 17 -6.27 -12.83 0.93
C ARG A 17 -6.06 -11.36 0.63
N GLN A 18 -4.95 -10.81 1.09
CA GLN A 18 -4.65 -9.38 1.00
C GLN A 18 -3.26 -9.17 0.41
N LEU A 19 -3.22 -8.49 -0.73
CA LEU A 19 -1.97 -8.06 -1.35
C LEU A 19 -1.80 -6.55 -1.15
N VAL A 20 -0.69 -6.18 -0.52
CA VAL A 20 -0.31 -4.79 -0.31
C VAL A 20 0.91 -4.49 -1.16
N ILE A 21 0.86 -3.40 -1.92
CA ILE A 21 2.02 -2.89 -2.64
C ILE A 21 2.48 -1.63 -1.92
N LEU A 22 3.73 -1.63 -1.47
CA LEU A 22 4.38 -0.52 -0.81
C LEU A 22 5.28 0.18 -1.82
N THR A 23 5.21 1.50 -1.89
CA THR A 23 6.15 2.31 -2.66
C THR A 23 6.27 3.70 -2.06
N GLY A 24 7.14 4.54 -2.59
CA GLY A 24 7.33 5.89 -2.08
C GLY A 24 8.70 6.47 -2.38
N LEU A 25 8.92 7.69 -1.91
CA LEU A 25 10.17 8.41 -2.12
C LEU A 25 11.35 7.70 -1.44
N SER A 26 12.55 7.90 -1.94
CA SER A 26 13.75 7.39 -1.30
C SER A 26 14.00 8.14 0.02
N GLY A 27 14.34 7.39 1.09
CA GLY A 27 14.46 7.94 2.45
C GLY A 27 13.13 8.16 3.22
N SER A 28 11.98 7.86 2.61
CA SER A 28 10.66 7.98 3.25
C SER A 28 10.36 6.95 4.34
N GLY A 29 11.25 5.99 4.58
CA GLY A 29 11.04 4.96 5.62
C GLY A 29 10.38 3.66 5.13
N LYS A 30 10.37 3.42 3.82
CA LYS A 30 9.83 2.18 3.19
C LYS A 30 10.27 0.88 3.87
N SER A 31 11.55 0.72 4.17
CA SER A 31 12.06 -0.47 4.86
C SER A 31 11.54 -0.60 6.30
N THR A 32 11.28 0.51 6.99
CA THR A 32 10.66 0.50 8.33
C THR A 32 9.21 0.08 8.24
N VAL A 33 8.48 0.57 7.22
CA VAL A 33 7.10 0.15 6.96
C VAL A 33 7.05 -1.33 6.59
N LEU A 34 7.90 -1.81 5.69
CA LEU A 34 7.97 -3.23 5.31
C LEU A 34 8.19 -4.13 6.54
N LYS A 35 9.14 -3.76 7.42
CA LYS A 35 9.35 -4.48 8.69
C LYS A 35 8.12 -4.48 9.60
N ALA A 36 7.35 -3.40 9.65
CA ALA A 36 6.10 -3.38 10.41
C ALA A 36 5.06 -4.35 9.80
N PHE A 37 5.03 -4.51 8.47
CA PHE A 37 4.21 -5.53 7.81
C PHE A 37 4.69 -6.96 8.12
N GLU A 38 6.01 -7.20 8.16
CA GLU A 38 6.59 -8.47 8.60
C GLU A 38 6.17 -8.80 10.04
N ASP A 39 6.28 -7.83 10.96
CA ASP A 39 5.88 -7.97 12.37
C ASP A 39 4.38 -8.28 12.51
N MET A 40 3.54 -7.83 11.57
CA MET A 40 2.10 -8.14 11.50
C MET A 40 1.80 -9.50 10.86
N GLY A 41 2.81 -10.24 10.39
CA GLY A 41 2.69 -11.56 9.77
C GLY A 41 2.32 -11.53 8.29
N TYR A 42 2.73 -10.50 7.55
CA TYR A 42 2.67 -10.48 6.09
C TYR A 42 3.91 -11.15 5.51
N TYR A 43 3.73 -11.90 4.42
CA TYR A 43 4.85 -12.32 3.59
C TYR A 43 5.39 -11.14 2.80
N CYS A 44 6.60 -10.70 3.14
CA CYS A 44 7.17 -9.47 2.62
C CYS A 44 8.25 -9.77 1.58
N VAL A 45 8.19 -9.06 0.44
CA VAL A 45 9.22 -9.10 -0.60
C VAL A 45 9.76 -7.70 -0.81
N ASP A 46 11.07 -7.52 -0.63
CA ASP A 46 11.75 -6.26 -0.90
C ASP A 46 12.26 -6.22 -2.35
N ASN A 47 12.18 -5.03 -2.96
CA ASN A 47 12.71 -4.72 -4.28
C ASN A 47 12.26 -5.70 -5.38
N LEU A 48 10.94 -5.97 -5.44
CA LEU A 48 10.35 -6.83 -6.47
C LEU A 48 10.15 -6.04 -7.78
N PRO A 49 10.76 -6.48 -8.90
CA PRO A 49 10.54 -5.90 -10.22
C PRO A 49 9.05 -5.77 -10.58
N VAL A 50 8.66 -4.63 -11.15
CA VAL A 50 7.29 -4.33 -11.60
C VAL A 50 6.73 -5.42 -12.52
N GLU A 51 7.58 -6.01 -13.37
CA GLU A 51 7.22 -7.07 -14.31
C GLU A 51 6.83 -8.39 -13.63
N LEU A 52 7.26 -8.62 -12.39
CA LEU A 52 6.95 -9.83 -11.62
C LEU A 52 5.72 -9.69 -10.72
N ILE A 53 5.21 -8.47 -10.52
CA ILE A 53 4.01 -8.23 -9.72
C ILE A 53 2.80 -9.03 -10.22
N PRO A 54 2.51 -9.14 -11.54
CA PRO A 54 1.36 -9.92 -12.01
C PRO A 54 1.49 -11.40 -11.68
N ILE A 55 2.67 -11.97 -11.91
CA ILE A 55 2.95 -13.37 -11.61
C ILE A 55 2.78 -13.62 -10.11
N PHE A 56 3.29 -12.73 -9.27
CA PHE A 56 3.11 -12.83 -7.83
C PHE A 56 1.63 -12.75 -7.43
N ALA A 57 0.88 -11.83 -8.02
CA ALA A 57 -0.55 -11.64 -7.74
C ALA A 57 -1.37 -12.88 -8.13
N GLU A 58 -1.07 -13.49 -9.27
CA GLU A 58 -1.70 -14.75 -9.72
C GLU A 58 -1.41 -15.91 -8.77
N LEU A 59 -0.14 -16.14 -8.42
CA LEU A 59 0.27 -17.17 -7.47
C LEU A 59 -0.38 -16.95 -6.10
N HIS A 60 -0.36 -15.69 -5.65
CA HIS A 60 -1.02 -15.32 -4.41
C HIS A 60 -2.52 -15.60 -4.49
N ALA A 61 -3.22 -15.25 -5.57
CA ALA A 61 -4.65 -15.53 -5.73
C ALA A 61 -4.96 -17.04 -5.83
N ALA A 62 -4.07 -17.83 -6.44
CA ALA A 62 -4.19 -19.29 -6.55
C ALA A 62 -4.03 -20.02 -5.21
N GLY A 63 -3.56 -19.33 -4.17
CA GLY A 63 -3.24 -19.95 -2.88
C GLY A 63 -1.93 -20.72 -2.91
N GLU A 64 -1.08 -20.46 -3.91
CA GLU A 64 0.25 -21.03 -3.99
C GLU A 64 1.16 -20.27 -3.00
N GLY A 65 1.60 -20.99 -1.97
CA GLY A 65 2.27 -20.41 -0.82
C GLY A 65 1.32 -20.20 0.37
N ASP A 66 1.77 -20.63 1.55
CA ASP A 66 0.97 -20.66 2.79
C ASP A 66 0.83 -19.27 3.45
N PHE A 67 0.78 -18.21 2.63
CA PHE A 67 0.66 -16.82 3.06
C PHE A 67 -0.64 -16.20 2.56
N ALA A 68 -1.56 -15.92 3.49
CA ALA A 68 -2.81 -15.22 3.19
C ALA A 68 -2.62 -13.71 3.00
N ARG A 69 -1.56 -13.13 3.57
CA ARG A 69 -1.28 -11.69 3.50
C ARG A 69 0.13 -11.48 2.96
N ALA A 70 0.29 -10.64 1.96
CA ALA A 70 1.58 -10.34 1.35
C ALA A 70 1.79 -8.83 1.17
N ALA A 71 3.03 -8.38 1.33
CA ALA A 71 3.44 -6.99 1.10
C ALA A 71 4.64 -6.97 0.13
N LEU A 72 4.50 -6.23 -0.98
CA LEU A 72 5.52 -6.12 -2.01
C LEU A 72 6.06 -4.69 -2.01
N LEU A 73 7.35 -4.52 -1.74
CA LEU A 73 8.00 -3.22 -1.82
C LEU A 73 8.58 -3.00 -3.23
N VAL A 74 8.06 -1.97 -3.90
CA VAL A 74 8.50 -1.50 -5.22
C VAL A 74 9.24 -0.18 -5.04
N ASP A 75 10.52 -0.13 -5.40
CA ASP A 75 11.39 1.04 -5.21
C ASP A 75 11.63 1.79 -6.53
N ALA A 76 11.94 3.09 -6.44
CA ALA A 76 12.23 3.95 -7.58
C ALA A 76 13.52 3.56 -8.35
N ARG A 77 14.28 2.59 -7.82
CA ARG A 77 15.48 2.01 -8.45
C ARG A 77 15.20 1.31 -9.77
N GLU A 78 13.95 0.98 -10.05
CA GLU A 78 13.52 0.38 -11.31
C GLU A 78 13.48 1.39 -12.48
N GLY A 79 13.75 2.67 -12.23
CA GLY A 79 13.91 3.68 -13.28
C GLY A 79 12.67 3.76 -14.19
N GLN A 80 12.87 3.59 -15.49
CA GLN A 80 11.80 3.70 -16.49
C GLN A 80 10.70 2.63 -16.34
N GLN A 81 10.97 1.50 -15.69
CA GLN A 81 9.98 0.44 -15.49
C GLN A 81 8.87 0.88 -14.51
N LEU A 82 9.18 1.82 -13.62
CA LEU A 82 8.24 2.38 -12.66
C LEU A 82 7.10 3.15 -13.35
N GLU A 83 7.33 3.72 -14.54
CA GLU A 83 6.30 4.38 -15.34
C GLU A 83 5.18 3.43 -15.78
N LYS A 84 5.45 2.12 -15.84
CA LYS A 84 4.47 1.09 -16.18
C LYS A 84 3.57 0.72 -15.00
N LEU A 85 4.01 0.96 -13.76
CA LEU A 85 3.29 0.56 -12.55
C LEU A 85 1.86 1.11 -12.48
N PRO A 86 1.57 2.41 -12.79
CA PRO A 86 0.21 2.92 -12.85
C PRO A 86 -0.73 2.18 -13.81
N GLY A 87 -0.21 1.77 -14.97
CA GLY A 87 -0.96 0.98 -15.94
C GLY A 87 -1.24 -0.42 -15.41
N LEU A 88 -0.20 -1.07 -14.87
CA LEU A 88 -0.26 -2.40 -14.31
C LEU A 88 -1.25 -2.49 -13.14
N LEU A 89 -1.16 -1.58 -12.17
CA LEU A 89 -2.05 -1.54 -11.00
C LEU A 89 -3.52 -1.39 -11.40
N ARG A 90 -3.82 -0.60 -12.42
CA ARG A 90 -5.19 -0.45 -12.92
C ARG A 90 -5.77 -1.74 -13.49
N HIS A 91 -4.95 -2.55 -14.15
CA HIS A 91 -5.38 -3.85 -14.66
C HIS A 91 -5.50 -4.87 -13.53
N LEU A 92 -4.47 -5.01 -12.69
CA LEU A 92 -4.45 -6.00 -11.62
C LEU A 92 -5.56 -5.78 -10.57
N ARG A 93 -5.93 -4.52 -10.31
CA ARG A 93 -7.06 -4.20 -9.40
C ARG A 93 -8.42 -4.71 -9.90
N GLN A 94 -8.57 -5.02 -11.18
CA GLN A 94 -9.81 -5.61 -11.71
C GLN A 94 -9.94 -7.08 -11.34
N GLU A 95 -8.82 -7.75 -11.11
CA GLU A 95 -8.75 -9.20 -10.89
C GLU A 95 -8.43 -9.56 -9.43
N HIS A 96 -7.75 -8.68 -8.71
CA HIS A 96 -7.24 -8.92 -7.36
C HIS A 96 -7.48 -7.73 -6.42
N PRO A 97 -7.84 -7.95 -5.15
CA PRO A 97 -7.92 -6.90 -4.15
C PRO A 97 -6.51 -6.45 -3.74
N ILE A 98 -6.04 -5.36 -4.35
CA ILE A 98 -4.71 -4.77 -4.11
C ILE A 98 -4.84 -3.42 -3.41
N ILE A 99 -4.09 -3.25 -2.33
CA ILE A 99 -3.94 -1.97 -1.63
C ILE A 99 -2.57 -1.38 -1.96
N LEU A 100 -2.54 -0.20 -2.57
CA LEU A 100 -1.33 0.58 -2.80
C LEU A 100 -1.11 1.55 -1.64
N VAL A 101 0.01 1.42 -0.95
CA VAL A 101 0.48 2.34 0.09
C VAL A 101 1.64 3.15 -0.45
N PHE A 102 1.49 4.46 -0.47
CA PHE A 102 2.52 5.41 -0.83
C PHE A 102 3.11 6.05 0.41
N ILE A 103 4.43 6.01 0.53
CA ILE A 103 5.17 6.47 1.72
C ILE A 103 5.94 7.73 1.32
N GLU A 104 5.68 8.83 2.01
CA GLU A 104 6.27 10.13 1.72
C GLU A 104 6.85 10.79 2.97
N ALA A 105 7.61 11.86 2.73
CA ALA A 105 8.06 12.78 3.75
C ALA A 105 8.36 14.13 3.09
N HIS A 106 8.38 15.20 3.87
CA HIS A 106 8.81 16.53 3.46
C HIS A 106 10.29 16.53 3.09
N GLU A 107 10.65 17.43 2.19
CA GLU A 107 12.01 17.54 1.66
C GLU A 107 13.05 17.69 2.77
N ASP A 108 12.81 18.57 3.74
CA ASP A 108 13.71 18.79 4.88
C ASP A 108 13.95 17.51 5.70
N ALA A 109 12.90 16.70 5.89
CA ALA A 109 13.01 15.43 6.60
C ALA A 109 13.82 14.41 5.80
N LEU A 110 13.62 14.35 4.49
CA LEU A 110 14.40 13.48 3.60
C LEU A 110 15.88 13.91 3.59
N LEU A 111 16.17 15.20 3.38
CA LEU A 111 17.54 15.74 3.36
C LEU A 111 18.30 15.41 4.65
N ARG A 112 17.67 15.56 5.81
CA ARG A 112 18.25 15.16 7.11
C ARG A 112 18.56 13.66 7.14
N ARG A 113 17.61 12.79 6.81
CA ARG A 113 17.80 11.31 6.79
C ARG A 113 18.90 10.86 5.82
N TYR A 114 19.03 11.53 4.68
CA TYR A 114 20.12 11.28 3.73
C TYR A 114 21.49 11.64 4.32
N SER A 115 21.58 12.79 4.99
CA SER A 115 22.82 13.23 5.64
C SER A 115 23.25 12.29 6.77
N GLU A 116 22.27 11.72 7.50
CA GLU A 116 22.50 10.80 8.62
C GLU A 116 22.94 9.40 8.15
N THR A 117 22.36 8.89 7.05
CA THR A 117 22.60 7.52 6.61
C THR A 117 23.84 7.37 5.71
N ARG A 118 24.44 8.48 5.25
CA ARG A 118 25.59 8.51 4.30
C ARG A 118 25.44 7.58 3.07
N ARG A 119 24.21 7.17 2.74
CA ARG A 119 23.96 6.21 1.65
C ARG A 119 24.04 6.95 0.31
N PRO A 120 24.78 6.41 -0.68
CA PRO A 120 24.82 7.00 -2.00
C PRO A 120 23.43 6.99 -2.66
N HIS A 121 23.11 8.07 -3.36
CA HIS A 121 21.82 8.27 -4.01
C HIS A 121 21.58 7.23 -5.12
N PRO A 122 20.38 6.61 -5.22
CA PRO A 122 20.11 5.59 -6.24
C PRO A 122 20.09 6.10 -7.69
N LEU A 123 19.76 7.38 -7.91
CA LEU A 123 19.59 8.00 -9.25
C LEU A 123 20.82 8.74 -9.80
N GLY A 124 22.04 8.44 -9.32
CA GLY A 124 23.29 8.84 -9.98
C GLY A 124 23.95 10.14 -9.47
N ARG A 125 25.26 10.28 -9.77
CA ARG A 125 26.20 11.28 -9.24
C ARG A 125 26.12 12.68 -9.89
N ALA A 126 25.16 12.93 -10.78
CA ALA A 126 25.13 14.15 -11.60
C ALA A 126 24.40 15.34 -10.95
N PHE A 127 23.49 15.07 -10.00
CA PHE A 127 22.62 16.07 -9.39
C PHE A 127 22.81 16.15 -7.88
N SER A 128 22.51 17.33 -7.30
CA SER A 128 22.42 17.51 -5.86
C SER A 128 21.32 16.63 -5.25
N VAL A 129 21.37 16.39 -3.94
CA VAL A 129 20.33 15.58 -3.25
C VAL A 129 18.94 16.22 -3.42
N ARG A 130 18.86 17.54 -3.42
CA ARG A 130 17.61 18.29 -3.63
C ARG A 130 17.04 18.07 -5.04
N GLU A 131 17.83 18.28 -6.07
CA GLU A 131 17.39 18.11 -7.48
C GLU A 131 16.93 16.67 -7.73
N ASN A 132 17.62 15.69 -7.16
CA ASN A 132 17.20 14.30 -7.23
C ASN A 132 15.85 14.03 -6.56
N LEU A 133 15.60 14.64 -5.39
CA LEU A 133 14.33 14.51 -4.69
C LEU A 133 13.18 15.17 -5.45
N GLU A 134 13.41 16.32 -6.07
CA GLU A 134 12.43 17.00 -6.92
C GLU A 134 12.07 16.14 -8.13
N HIS A 135 13.08 15.57 -8.81
CA HIS A 135 12.87 14.67 -9.93
C HIS A 135 12.14 13.37 -9.51
N GLU A 136 12.51 12.78 -8.38
CA GLU A 136 11.84 11.59 -7.85
C GLU A 136 10.37 11.88 -7.50
N ARG A 137 10.06 13.02 -6.90
CA ARG A 137 8.67 13.44 -6.65
C ARG A 137 7.87 13.54 -7.94
N ALA A 138 8.44 14.17 -8.98
CA ALA A 138 7.77 14.32 -10.26
C ALA A 138 7.47 12.95 -10.92
N LEU A 139 8.44 12.02 -10.89
CA LEU A 139 8.27 10.66 -11.39
C LEU A 139 7.22 9.87 -10.61
N MET A 140 7.16 10.05 -9.28
CA MET A 140 6.29 9.30 -8.38
C MET A 140 4.87 9.86 -8.28
N GLU A 141 4.63 11.09 -8.74
CA GLU A 141 3.33 11.76 -8.67
C GLU A 141 2.17 10.96 -9.32
N PRO A 142 2.33 10.32 -10.50
CA PRO A 142 1.28 9.47 -11.08
C PRO A 142 0.92 8.28 -10.18
N ILE A 143 1.90 7.72 -9.47
CA ILE A 143 1.71 6.56 -8.58
C ILE A 143 1.06 7.02 -7.27
N ARG A 144 1.51 8.16 -6.74
CA ARG A 144 0.92 8.81 -5.55
C ARG A 144 -0.58 9.04 -5.75
N LYS A 145 -0.99 9.51 -6.93
CA LYS A 145 -2.41 9.73 -7.27
C LYS A 145 -3.26 8.46 -7.29
N LEU A 146 -2.64 7.29 -7.46
CA LEU A 146 -3.32 5.99 -7.45
C LEU A 146 -3.32 5.30 -6.09
N ALA A 147 -2.61 5.86 -5.10
CA ALA A 147 -2.45 5.27 -3.79
C ALA A 147 -3.77 5.25 -3.01
N ASP A 148 -4.06 4.12 -2.38
CA ASP A 148 -5.23 3.99 -1.49
C ASP A 148 -4.92 4.57 -0.12
N VAL A 149 -3.65 4.50 0.30
CA VAL A 149 -3.16 5.06 1.55
C VAL A 149 -1.88 5.84 1.29
N VAL A 150 -1.84 7.09 1.74
CA VAL A 150 -0.61 7.89 1.79
C VAL A 150 -0.17 8.02 3.23
N ILE A 151 1.09 7.68 3.51
CA ILE A 151 1.70 7.79 4.85
C ILE A 151 2.78 8.86 4.79
N ASP A 152 2.51 10.00 5.42
CA ASP A 152 3.54 11.01 5.66
C ASP A 152 4.36 10.64 6.90
N THR A 153 5.66 10.39 6.70
CA THR A 153 6.59 9.98 7.74
C THR A 153 7.42 11.15 8.30
N SER A 154 7.14 12.39 7.92
CA SER A 154 7.99 13.56 8.21
C SER A 154 8.28 13.78 9.68
N GLN A 155 7.28 13.53 10.53
CA GLN A 155 7.35 13.75 11.99
C GLN A 155 7.57 12.45 12.77
N PHE A 156 7.77 11.32 12.09
CA PHE A 156 7.90 10.03 12.73
C PHE A 156 9.36 9.64 12.94
N ASN A 157 9.68 9.17 14.15
CA ASN A 157 10.84 8.32 14.36
C ASN A 157 10.54 6.86 13.97
N VAL A 158 11.57 5.99 13.98
CA VAL A 158 11.44 4.60 13.53
C VAL A 158 10.42 3.79 14.36
N HIS A 159 10.37 4.01 15.67
CA HIS A 159 9.46 3.30 16.57
C HIS A 159 8.02 3.78 16.40
N GLU A 160 7.82 5.09 16.31
CA GLU A 160 6.50 5.71 16.08
C GLU A 160 5.94 5.28 14.72
N LEU A 161 6.76 5.23 13.67
CA LEU A 161 6.33 4.78 12.35
C LEU A 161 5.88 3.31 12.37
N ARG A 162 6.63 2.43 13.05
CA ARG A 162 6.23 1.03 13.20
C ARG A 162 4.92 0.89 13.97
N HIS A 163 4.78 1.62 15.07
CA HIS A 163 3.55 1.62 15.86
C HIS A 163 2.36 2.14 15.04
N PHE A 164 2.53 3.25 14.33
CA PHE A 164 1.50 3.84 13.47
C PHE A 164 1.04 2.86 12.38
N VAL A 165 1.98 2.23 11.66
CA VAL A 165 1.66 1.23 10.64
C VAL A 165 0.97 0.02 11.28
N GLY A 166 1.47 -0.46 12.41
CA GLY A 166 0.87 -1.55 13.18
C GLY A 166 -0.59 -1.28 13.52
N GLU A 167 -0.90 -0.13 14.11
CA GLU A 167 -2.27 0.24 14.48
C GLU A 167 -3.16 0.52 13.25
N ARG A 168 -2.60 1.10 12.19
CA ARG A 168 -3.35 1.44 10.98
C ARG A 168 -3.80 0.22 10.18
N PHE A 169 -3.00 -0.84 10.20
CA PHE A 169 -3.18 -2.08 9.44
C PHE A 169 -3.45 -3.32 10.32
N ARG A 170 -3.49 -3.17 11.64
CA ARG A 170 -3.99 -4.20 12.54
C ARG A 170 -5.41 -4.54 12.15
N SER A 171 -5.62 -5.83 11.91
CA SER A 171 -6.91 -6.43 11.60
C SER A 171 -7.78 -6.51 12.86
N GLU A 172 -8.04 -5.37 13.51
CA GLU A 172 -9.34 -5.24 14.13
C GLU A 172 -10.30 -4.94 12.99
N SER A 173 -11.38 -5.72 12.92
CA SER A 173 -12.52 -5.48 12.06
C SER A 173 -12.97 -4.03 12.22
N LYS A 174 -12.39 -3.11 11.44
CA LYS A 174 -12.95 -1.79 11.25
C LYS A 174 -14.26 -2.04 10.57
N ARG A 175 -15.32 -2.17 11.37
CA ARG A 175 -16.69 -2.15 10.86
C ARG A 175 -16.75 -0.92 9.97
N PRO A 176 -17.09 -1.06 8.68
CA PRO A 176 -17.22 0.10 7.82
C PRO A 176 -18.17 1.10 8.50
N LEU A 177 -17.83 2.39 8.48
CA LEU A 177 -18.72 3.42 8.99
C LEU A 177 -20.00 3.36 8.15
N LEU A 178 -21.10 2.98 8.77
CA LEU A 178 -22.40 2.85 8.10
C LEU A 178 -23.10 4.20 8.22
N VAL A 179 -23.24 4.90 7.10
CA VAL A 179 -23.92 6.20 7.02
C VAL A 179 -25.34 5.96 6.50
N SER A 180 -26.35 6.36 7.27
CA SER A 180 -27.76 6.33 6.88
C SER A 180 -28.24 7.74 6.58
N LEU A 181 -28.79 7.95 5.38
CA LEU A 181 -29.38 9.23 4.98
C LEU A 181 -30.89 9.11 5.00
N VAL A 182 -31.55 9.88 5.86
CA VAL A 182 -33.01 9.86 6.02
C VAL A 182 -33.55 11.27 5.76
N SER A 183 -34.51 11.37 4.84
CA SER A 183 -35.29 12.60 4.66
C SER A 183 -36.52 12.54 5.55
N PHE A 184 -36.84 13.64 6.23
CA PHE A 184 -38.02 13.77 7.09
C PHE A 184 -38.63 15.17 6.95
N GLY A 185 -39.90 15.31 7.33
CA GLY A 185 -40.58 16.61 7.38
C GLY A 185 -40.82 17.04 8.82
N TYR A 186 -40.46 18.28 9.17
CA TYR A 186 -40.62 18.83 10.53
C TYR A 186 -42.01 18.70 11.13
N LYS A 187 -43.06 18.75 10.28
CA LYS A 187 -44.46 18.57 10.70
C LYS A 187 -44.71 17.20 11.36
N TYR A 188 -43.89 16.20 11.05
CA TYR A 188 -44.04 14.81 11.52
C TYR A 188 -43.01 14.43 12.60
N GLY A 189 -42.22 15.41 13.07
CA GLY A 189 -41.18 15.20 14.07
C GLY A 189 -39.83 14.80 13.46
N VAL A 190 -38.79 14.95 14.27
CA VAL A 190 -37.40 14.63 13.91
C VAL A 190 -37.14 13.13 14.17
N PRO A 191 -36.41 12.42 13.29
CA PRO A 191 -35.99 11.05 13.56
C PRO A 191 -35.18 10.99 14.85
N THR A 192 -35.55 10.06 15.74
CA THR A 192 -34.93 9.93 17.07
C THR A 192 -33.46 9.53 17.01
N ASP A 193 -33.03 8.93 15.90
CA ASP A 193 -31.73 8.31 15.74
C ASP A 193 -30.80 9.16 14.84
N ALA A 194 -31.12 10.45 14.66
CA ALA A 194 -30.33 11.37 13.85
C ALA A 194 -29.23 12.05 14.68
N ASP A 195 -27.96 11.82 14.33
CA ASP A 195 -26.81 12.49 14.95
C ASP A 195 -26.54 13.88 14.36
N LEU A 196 -26.89 14.11 13.08
CA LEU A 196 -26.66 15.37 12.34
C LEU A 196 -27.93 15.74 11.56
N MET A 197 -28.25 17.04 11.51
CA MET A 197 -29.43 17.59 10.82
C MET A 197 -29.04 18.80 9.96
N PHE A 198 -29.58 18.89 8.74
CA PHE A 198 -29.35 19.95 7.77
C PHE A 198 -30.68 20.44 7.18
#